data_AF-A0A815SQT1-F1
#
_entry.id   AF-A0A815SQT1-F1
#
_cell.length_a   1.000
_cell.length_b   1.000
_cell.length_c   1.000
_cell.angle_alpha   90.00
_cell.angle_beta   90.00
_cell.angle_gamma   90.00
#
_symmetry.space_group_name_H-M   'P 1'
#
loop_
_entity.id
_entity.type
_entity.pdbx_description
1 polymer ?
#
loop_
_entity_poly.entity_id
_entity_poly.type
_entity_poly.pdbx_seq_one_letter_code
_entity_poly.pdbx_strand_id
1 'polypeptide(L)'
;IVEENKRVPSGTRVLINDTKEQKIGQIIRNEISYHYSVDFGDDTCSHDMLGEDILDCDPSTLLIGANIRLKWTDGTIYKCKYLGRKRVLLYHIKIHNEIRQMQRNEFSIDNQPPSPPPTPCETECEFDSNRPSPFTTTATTTITTTKRQNQQTKPQTKRKRRRLILSSSSSSDES
;
A
#
# COMPACT_ATOMS: atom_id res chain seq x y z
N ILE A 1 -6.66 4.15 16.36
CA ILE A 1 -5.29 3.65 16.07
C ILE A 1 -5.47 2.23 15.51
N VAL A 2 -4.96 1.91 14.33
CA VAL A 2 -5.08 0.52 13.80
C VAL A 2 -4.14 -0.35 14.63
N GLU A 3 -4.69 -1.28 15.39
CA GLU A 3 -3.94 -2.26 16.18
C GLU A 3 -3.00 -3.06 15.27
N GLU A 4 -1.77 -3.30 15.72
CA GLU A 4 -0.77 -4.04 14.96
C GLU A 4 -1.23 -5.44 14.55
N ASN A 5 -2.06 -6.05 15.39
CA ASN A 5 -2.64 -7.38 15.17
C ASN A 5 -3.69 -7.42 14.05
N LYS A 6 -4.12 -6.26 13.53
CA LYS A 6 -5.06 -6.15 12.40
C LYS A 6 -4.38 -5.84 11.07
N ARG A 7 -3.03 -5.80 11.04
CA ARG A 7 -2.27 -5.59 9.81
C ARG A 7 -2.29 -6.85 8.95
N VAL A 8 -2.50 -6.67 7.65
CA VAL A 8 -2.38 -7.78 6.69
C VAL A 8 -0.89 -8.02 6.42
N PRO A 9 -0.38 -9.25 6.54
CA PRO A 9 1.05 -9.51 6.37
C PRO A 9 1.51 -9.38 4.92
N SER A 10 2.82 -9.19 4.74
CA SER A 10 3.45 -9.32 3.43
C SER A 10 3.27 -10.73 2.87
N GLY A 11 3.19 -10.83 1.55
CA GLY A 11 2.94 -12.08 0.83
C GLY A 11 1.45 -12.39 0.63
N THR A 12 0.55 -11.75 1.37
CA THR A 12 -0.90 -11.98 1.25
C THR A 12 -1.41 -11.53 -0.12
N ARG A 13 -2.17 -12.41 -0.78
CA ARG A 13 -2.93 -12.10 -2.00
C ARG A 13 -4.16 -11.27 -1.64
N VAL A 14 -4.43 -10.24 -2.43
CA VAL A 14 -5.51 -9.28 -2.20
C VAL A 14 -6.25 -8.97 -3.49
N LEU A 15 -7.54 -8.70 -3.36
CA LEU A 15 -8.42 -8.23 -4.44
C LEU A 15 -8.59 -6.73 -4.30
N ILE A 16 -8.33 -5.99 -5.36
CA ILE A 16 -8.40 -4.53 -5.37
C ILE A 16 -9.84 -4.12 -5.65
N ASN A 17 -10.36 -3.22 -4.81
CA ASN A 17 -11.69 -2.66 -4.92
C ASN A 17 -11.66 -1.51 -5.95
N ASP A 18 -11.44 -1.82 -7.22
CA ASP A 18 -11.59 -0.85 -8.32
C ASP A 18 -12.94 -1.06 -9.01
N THR A 19 -13.63 0.02 -9.37
CA THR A 19 -15.01 -0.04 -9.92
C THR A 19 -15.07 -0.59 -11.34
N LYS A 20 -13.93 -0.70 -12.01
CA LYS A 20 -13.87 -1.09 -13.43
C LYS A 20 -13.43 -2.53 -13.65
N GLU A 21 -12.52 -3.04 -12.83
CA GLU A 21 -11.92 -4.37 -13.02
C GLU A 21 -11.44 -4.94 -11.68
N GLN A 22 -11.72 -6.22 -11.44
CA GLN A 22 -11.19 -6.93 -10.28
C GLN A 22 -9.73 -7.31 -10.56
N LYS A 23 -8.80 -6.67 -9.84
CA LYS A 23 -7.36 -6.92 -9.98
C LYS A 23 -6.84 -7.67 -8.75
N ILE A 24 -6.07 -8.72 -9.00
CA ILE A 24 -5.36 -9.46 -7.95
C ILE A 24 -3.98 -8.82 -7.79
N GLY A 25 -3.62 -8.55 -6.55
CA GLY A 25 -2.30 -8.09 -6.16
C GLY A 25 -1.73 -8.90 -4.99
N GLN A 26 -0.49 -8.60 -4.66
CA GLN A 26 0.19 -9.18 -3.49
C GLN A 26 0.78 -8.07 -2.63
N ILE A 27 0.54 -8.12 -1.32
CA ILE A 27 1.17 -7.18 -0.39
C ILE A 27 2.66 -7.48 -0.33
N ILE A 28 3.48 -6.48 -0.65
CA ILE A 28 4.94 -6.61 -0.56
C ILE A 28 5.41 -6.14 0.82
N ARG A 29 4.88 -5.01 1.30
CA ARG A 29 5.22 -4.42 2.59
C ARG A 29 4.15 -3.46 3.09
N ASN A 30 4.23 -3.22 4.40
CA ASN A 30 3.39 -2.27 5.11
C ASN A 30 4.25 -1.08 5.54
N GLU A 31 3.70 0.12 5.43
CA GLU A 31 4.38 1.36 5.80
C GLU A 31 3.48 2.23 6.66
N ILE A 32 4.04 2.80 7.70
CA ILE A 32 3.36 3.79 8.53
C ILE A 32 3.80 5.16 8.05
N SER A 33 2.84 5.94 7.56
CA SER A 33 3.05 7.32 7.13
C SER A 33 2.28 8.27 8.04
N TYR A 34 2.75 9.51 8.14
CA TYR A 34 2.04 10.59 8.80
C TYR A 34 1.54 11.55 7.75
N HIS A 35 0.23 11.75 7.72
CA HIS A 35 -0.41 12.78 6.90
C HIS A 35 -0.72 13.98 7.78
N TYR A 36 -0.34 15.17 7.33
CA TYR A 36 -0.51 16.42 8.04
C TYR A 36 -1.74 17.14 7.49
N SER A 37 -2.49 17.75 8.40
CA SER A 37 -3.65 18.58 8.08
C SER A 37 -3.29 20.04 8.21
N VAL A 38 -3.69 20.83 7.22
CA VAL A 38 -3.37 22.27 7.13
C VAL A 38 -4.60 23.07 6.66
N ASP A 39 -4.70 24.29 7.16
CA ASP A 39 -5.66 25.31 6.76
C ASP A 39 -4.94 26.43 6.02
N PHE A 40 -5.35 26.71 4.78
CA PHE A 40 -4.74 27.75 3.95
C PHE A 40 -5.27 29.16 4.25
N GLY A 41 -6.35 29.28 5.03
CA GLY A 41 -6.96 30.57 5.40
C GLY A 41 -7.89 31.16 4.33
N ASP A 42 -8.17 30.43 3.25
CA ASP A 42 -9.13 30.77 2.19
C ASP A 42 -10.30 29.78 2.15
N ASP A 43 -10.74 29.33 3.33
CA ASP A 43 -11.76 28.28 3.53
C ASP A 43 -11.42 26.94 2.88
N THR A 44 -10.14 26.71 2.58
CA THR A 44 -9.67 25.43 2.09
C THR A 44 -8.73 24.74 3.05
N CYS A 45 -8.82 23.42 3.07
CA CYS A 45 -7.95 22.57 3.85
C CYS A 45 -7.39 21.41 3.02
N SER A 46 -6.29 20.85 3.49
CA SER A 46 -5.77 19.55 3.05
C SER A 46 -5.52 18.68 4.28
N HIS A 47 -5.72 17.37 4.12
CA HIS A 47 -5.54 16.36 5.16
C HIS A 47 -4.51 15.28 4.79
N ASP A 48 -3.81 15.47 3.67
CA ASP A 48 -2.93 14.48 3.07
C ASP A 48 -1.52 15.03 2.76
N MET A 49 -1.13 16.13 3.42
CA MET A 49 0.21 16.68 3.30
C MET A 49 1.25 15.72 3.86
N LEU A 50 2.41 15.64 3.22
CA LEU A 50 3.54 14.85 3.70
C LEU A 50 4.48 15.72 4.53
N GLY A 51 5.23 15.09 5.44
CA GLY A 51 6.20 15.81 6.28
C GLY A 51 7.30 16.49 5.45
N GLU A 52 7.67 15.90 4.31
CA GLU A 52 8.66 16.46 3.37
C GLU A 52 8.21 17.75 2.67
N ASP A 53 6.90 18.05 2.69
CA ASP A 53 6.38 19.28 2.09
C ASP A 53 6.49 20.49 3.05
N ILE A 54 6.70 20.25 4.35
CA ILE A 54 6.80 21.29 5.38
C ILE A 54 8.24 21.78 5.45
N LEU A 55 8.46 23.09 5.30
CA LEU A 55 9.79 23.66 5.04
C LEU A 55 10.52 24.18 6.29
N ASP A 56 9.78 24.63 7.31
CA ASP A 56 10.33 25.55 8.32
C ASP A 56 10.69 24.92 9.66
N CYS A 57 10.29 23.68 9.87
CA CYS A 57 10.29 23.08 11.20
C CYS A 57 10.22 21.56 11.10
N ASP A 58 10.71 20.89 12.14
CA ASP A 58 10.48 19.47 12.29
C ASP A 58 8.98 19.21 12.50
N PRO A 59 8.30 18.49 11.58
CA PRO A 59 6.88 18.19 11.70
C PRO A 59 6.52 17.41 12.98
N SER A 60 7.50 16.79 13.64
CA SER A 60 7.29 16.05 14.89
C SER A 60 7.00 16.94 16.09
N THR A 61 7.40 18.21 16.03
CA THR A 61 7.32 19.20 17.12
C THR A 61 6.21 20.23 16.95
N LEU A 62 5.48 20.16 15.83
CA LEU A 62 4.46 21.14 15.48
C LEU A 62 3.26 21.14 16.44
N LEU A 63 2.89 22.34 16.89
CA LEU A 63 1.71 22.59 17.71
C LEU A 63 0.53 23.01 16.84
N ILE A 64 -0.66 22.48 17.14
CA ILE A 64 -1.90 22.86 16.44
C ILE A 64 -2.09 24.38 16.51
N GLY A 65 -2.42 25.00 15.38
CA GLY A 65 -2.55 26.45 15.20
C GLY A 65 -1.26 27.16 14.77
N ALA A 66 -0.11 26.50 14.77
CA ALA A 66 1.15 27.10 14.34
C ALA A 66 1.13 27.50 12.86
N ASN A 67 1.73 28.64 12.53
CA ASN A 67 1.94 29.07 11.15
C ASN A 67 3.13 28.32 10.56
N ILE A 68 2.93 27.69 9.40
CA ILE A 68 3.97 26.93 8.69
C ILE A 68 4.02 27.35 7.22
N ARG A 69 5.18 27.18 6.58
CA ARG A 69 5.28 27.16 5.11
C ARG A 69 5.32 25.74 4.60
N LEU A 70 4.54 25.49 3.56
CA LEU A 70 4.56 24.24 2.82
C LEU A 70 4.84 24.48 1.34
N LYS A 71 5.46 23.50 0.69
CA LYS A 71 5.61 23.43 -0.76
C LYS A 71 4.50 22.57 -1.34
N TRP A 72 3.73 23.13 -2.27
CA TRP A 72 2.67 22.39 -2.95
C TRP A 72 3.19 21.63 -4.19
N THR A 73 2.33 20.82 -4.81
CA THR A 73 2.72 19.93 -5.92
C THR A 73 3.13 20.66 -7.19
N ASP A 74 2.71 21.91 -7.34
CA ASP A 74 3.12 22.81 -8.43
C ASP A 74 4.45 23.53 -8.13
N GLY A 75 5.00 23.36 -6.92
CA GLY A 75 6.21 24.03 -6.45
C GLY A 75 5.96 25.35 -5.72
N THR A 76 4.72 25.86 -5.72
CA THR A 76 4.34 27.10 -5.04
C THR A 76 4.40 26.91 -3.53
N ILE A 77 4.85 27.95 -2.80
CA ILE A 77 4.94 27.92 -1.35
C ILE A 77 3.76 28.68 -0.74
N TYR A 78 3.04 28.02 0.17
CA TYR A 78 1.89 28.59 0.87
C TYR A 78 2.20 28.77 2.35
N LYS A 79 1.67 29.85 2.94
CA LYS A 79 1.57 30.00 4.39
C LYS A 79 0.23 29.44 4.83
N CYS A 80 0.24 28.62 5.87
CA CYS A 80 -0.94 27.93 6.35
C CYS A 80 -0.85 27.68 7.86
N LYS A 81 -1.98 27.35 8.49
CA LYS A 81 -2.05 26.93 9.88
C LYS A 81 -2.05 25.41 9.97
N TYR A 82 -1.21 24.87 10.84
CA TYR A 82 -1.17 23.44 11.13
C TYR A 82 -2.39 23.02 11.95
N LEU A 83 -3.13 22.01 11.50
CA LEU A 83 -4.33 21.50 12.18
C LEU A 83 -4.08 20.20 12.96
N GLY A 84 -2.97 19.50 12.68
CA GLY A 84 -2.66 18.22 13.31
C GLY A 84 -2.14 17.18 12.32
N ARG A 85 -1.81 16.00 12.82
CA ARG A 85 -1.33 14.87 11.99
C ARG A 85 -2.09 13.60 12.29
N LYS A 86 -2.27 12.79 11.26
CA LYS A 86 -2.91 11.48 11.31
C LYS A 86 -1.90 10.41 10.92
N ARG A 87 -1.76 9.39 11.77
CA ARG A 87 -1.01 8.18 11.45
C ARG A 87 -1.85 7.33 10.46
N VAL A 88 -1.29 7.04 9.30
CA VAL A 88 -1.93 6.28 8.22
C VAL A 88 -1.09 5.03 7.93
N LEU A 89 -1.75 3.88 7.85
CA LEU A 89 -1.13 2.64 7.41
C LEU A 89 -1.34 2.48 5.90
N LEU A 90 -0.24 2.42 5.16
CA LEU A 90 -0.21 2.23 3.72
C LEU A 90 0.32 0.83 3.39
N TYR A 91 -0.28 0.19 2.40
CA TYR A 91 0.10 -1.11 1.88
C TYR A 91 0.72 -0.91 0.50
N HIS A 92 1.92 -1.45 0.29
CA HIS A 92 2.57 -1.48 -1.03
C HIS A 92 2.19 -2.80 -1.69
N ILE A 93 1.30 -2.74 -2.68
CA ILE A 93 0.73 -3.90 -3.34
C ILE A 93 1.34 -4.01 -4.74
N LYS A 94 1.91 -5.17 -5.05
CA LYS A 94 2.35 -5.53 -6.40
C LYS A 94 1.15 -5.97 -7.22
N ILE A 95 0.94 -5.33 -8.37
CA ILE A 95 -0.11 -5.67 -9.32
C ILE A 95 0.58 -5.80 -10.67
N HIS A 96 0.72 -7.02 -11.17
CA HIS A 96 1.54 -7.30 -12.35
C HIS A 96 2.97 -6.73 -12.20
N ASN A 97 3.29 -5.67 -12.97
CA ASN A 97 4.60 -5.00 -12.97
C ASN A 97 4.61 -3.66 -12.23
N GLU A 98 3.51 -3.26 -11.59
CA GLU A 98 3.40 -2.00 -10.86
C GLU A 98 3.36 -2.24 -9.34
N ILE A 99 3.87 -1.27 -8.58
CA ILE A 99 3.69 -1.20 -7.13
C ILE A 99 2.81 0.01 -6.83
N ARG A 100 1.68 -0.23 -6.19
CA ARG A 100 0.75 0.83 -5.77
C ARG A 100 0.69 0.93 -4.25
N GLN A 101 0.57 2.15 -3.76
CA GLN A 101 0.31 2.42 -2.34
C GLN A 101 -1.20 2.54 -2.14
N MET A 102 -1.77 1.78 -1.23
CA MET A 102 -3.21 1.72 -0.98
C MET A 102 -3.51 1.67 0.52
N GLN A 103 -4.65 2.20 0.93
CA GLN A 103 -5.19 2.05 2.29
C GLN A 103 -5.98 0.74 2.44
N ARG A 104 -6.24 0.33 3.69
CA ARG A 104 -6.87 -0.97 4.00
C ARG A 104 -8.24 -1.17 3.35
N ASN A 105 -9.02 -0.09 3.18
CA ASN A 105 -10.37 -0.08 2.61
C ASN A 105 -10.39 -0.19 1.08
N GLU A 106 -9.24 -0.04 0.41
CA GLU A 106 -9.13 -0.11 -1.05
C GLU A 106 -8.95 -1.54 -1.57
N PHE A 107 -8.87 -2.54 -0.69
CA PHE A 107 -8.72 -3.95 -1.07
C PHE A 107 -9.35 -4.92 -0.06
N SER A 108 -9.59 -6.15 -0.49
CA SER A 108 -10.02 -7.28 0.34
C SER A 108 -9.01 -8.42 0.26
N ILE A 109 -9.05 -9.35 1.21
CA ILE A 109 -8.16 -10.51 1.20
C ILE A 109 -8.73 -11.53 0.21
N ASP A 110 -7.87 -12.04 -0.67
CA ASP A 110 -8.22 -13.11 -1.58
C ASP A 110 -8.14 -14.45 -0.84
N ASN A 111 -9.28 -15.01 -0.46
CA ASN A 111 -9.37 -16.27 0.28
C ASN A 111 -9.48 -17.49 -0.65
N GLN A 112 -9.15 -17.35 -1.94
CA GLN A 112 -9.24 -18.49 -2.87
C GLN A 112 -8.34 -19.64 -2.37
N PRO A 113 -8.88 -20.86 -2.22
CA PRO A 113 -8.08 -22.01 -1.82
C PRO A 113 -6.93 -22.22 -2.81
N PRO A 114 -5.76 -22.71 -2.36
CA PRO A 114 -4.66 -23.03 -3.26
C PRO A 114 -5.19 -24.02 -4.31
N SER A 115 -4.97 -23.71 -5.60
CA SER A 115 -5.31 -24.63 -6.68
C SER A 115 -4.61 -25.97 -6.41
N PRO A 116 -5.31 -27.11 -6.55
CA PRO A 116 -4.68 -28.40 -6.35
C PRO A 116 -3.46 -28.54 -7.27
N PRO A 117 -2.39 -29.21 -6.82
CA PRO A 117 -1.25 -29.49 -7.68
C PRO A 117 -1.74 -30.21 -8.95
N PRO A 118 -1.10 -29.98 -10.11
CA PRO A 118 -1.47 -30.68 -11.33
C PRO A 118 -1.42 -32.18 -11.06
N THR A 119 -2.55 -32.86 -11.31
CA THR A 119 -2.62 -34.32 -11.26
C THR A 119 -1.47 -34.87 -12.11
N PRO A 120 -0.65 -35.80 -11.60
CA PRO A 120 0.31 -36.49 -12.45
C PRO A 120 -0.45 -37.06 -13.64
N CYS A 121 -0.09 -36.66 -14.87
CA CYS A 121 -0.57 -37.35 -16.05
C CYS A 121 -0.15 -38.81 -15.91
N GLU A 122 -1.10 -39.70 -15.67
CA GLU A 122 -0.91 -41.13 -15.83
C GLU A 122 -0.57 -41.34 -17.30
N THR A 123 0.74 -41.37 -17.59
CA THR A 123 1.23 -41.92 -18.84
C THR A 123 1.11 -43.42 -18.64
N GLU A 124 0.09 -44.02 -19.24
CA GLU A 124 -0.05 -45.47 -19.35
C GLU A 124 1.17 -46.01 -20.11
N CYS A 125 2.23 -46.33 -19.38
CA CYS A 125 3.28 -47.20 -19.87
C CYS A 125 2.79 -48.63 -19.68
N GLU A 126 2.18 -49.17 -20.73
CA GLU A 126 1.97 -50.61 -20.91
C GLU A 126 3.37 -51.27 -20.93
N PHE A 127 3.82 -51.79 -19.79
CA PHE A 127 5.09 -52.51 -19.71
C PHE A 127 4.92 -53.85 -18.98
N ASP A 128 5.52 -54.82 -19.64
CA ASP A 128 5.34 -56.26 -19.56
C ASP A 128 5.53 -56.84 -18.14
N SER A 129 4.69 -57.81 -17.81
CA SER A 129 4.69 -58.51 -16.54
C SER A 129 5.85 -59.50 -16.51
N ASN A 130 6.96 -59.19 -15.84
CA ASN A 130 7.78 -60.20 -15.14
C ASN A 130 8.86 -59.57 -14.21
N ARG A 131 8.80 -59.98 -12.92
CA ARG A 131 9.85 -59.98 -11.87
C ARG A 131 10.04 -58.74 -10.95
N PRO A 132 10.63 -58.91 -9.73
CA PRO A 132 10.08 -58.36 -8.49
C PRO A 132 10.87 -57.17 -7.92
N SER A 133 10.16 -56.29 -7.21
CA SER A 133 10.68 -55.22 -6.34
C SER A 133 11.11 -55.80 -4.96
N PRO A 134 11.76 -55.05 -4.02
CA PRO A 134 11.98 -53.59 -3.98
C PRO A 134 13.37 -53.14 -3.49
N PHE A 135 13.80 -51.89 -3.80
CA PHE A 135 14.63 -51.09 -2.88
C PHE A 135 14.41 -49.57 -3.10
N THR A 136 14.45 -48.84 -1.99
CA THR A 136 13.99 -47.45 -1.79
C THR A 136 15.17 -46.45 -1.78
N THR A 137 14.87 -45.19 -2.14
CA THR A 137 15.55 -43.91 -1.74
C THR A 137 16.89 -43.61 -2.44
N THR A 138 17.22 -42.42 -2.96
CA THR A 138 17.02 -41.05 -2.45
C THR A 138 17.33 -40.04 -3.58
N ALA A 139 16.51 -38.99 -3.75
CA ALA A 139 16.84 -37.88 -4.65
C ALA A 139 17.44 -36.71 -3.85
N THR A 140 18.72 -36.40 -4.08
CA THR A 140 19.41 -35.22 -3.54
C THR A 140 19.09 -34.01 -4.41
N THR A 141 18.35 -33.03 -3.88
CA THR A 141 18.15 -31.73 -4.55
C THR A 141 19.18 -30.72 -4.03
N THR A 142 20.12 -30.33 -4.87
CA THR A 142 21.10 -29.27 -4.60
C THR A 142 20.48 -27.92 -4.94
N ILE A 143 20.32 -27.03 -3.97
CA ILE A 143 19.79 -25.67 -4.18
C ILE A 143 20.98 -24.71 -4.30
N THR A 144 21.29 -24.27 -5.52
CA THR A 144 22.31 -23.26 -5.77
C THR A 144 21.76 -21.87 -5.48
N THR A 145 22.27 -21.23 -4.43
CA THR A 145 21.96 -19.86 -4.04
C THR A 145 22.74 -18.89 -4.93
N THR A 146 22.07 -18.12 -5.78
CA THR A 146 22.70 -16.98 -6.48
C THR A 146 22.15 -15.67 -5.95
N LYS A 147 22.95 -14.99 -5.13
CA LYS A 147 22.77 -13.58 -4.75
C LYS A 147 22.85 -12.70 -6.00
N ARG A 148 21.84 -11.86 -6.24
CA ARG A 148 22.02 -10.63 -7.02
C ARG A 148 21.55 -9.41 -6.23
N GLN A 149 22.53 -8.53 -6.01
CA GLN A 149 22.46 -7.21 -5.41
C GLN A 149 21.62 -6.23 -6.24
N ASN A 150 20.97 -5.34 -5.50
CA ASN A 150 20.75 -3.91 -5.74
C ASN A 150 20.59 -3.41 -7.18
N GLN A 151 19.40 -2.85 -7.44
CA GLN A 151 19.28 -1.39 -7.59
C GLN A 151 17.81 -0.98 -7.41
N GLN A 152 17.54 -0.19 -6.37
CA GLN A 152 16.22 0.26 -5.98
C GLN A 152 15.99 1.66 -6.56
N THR A 153 15.54 1.72 -7.82
CA THR A 153 15.00 2.97 -8.39
C THR A 153 13.63 3.21 -7.77
N LYS A 154 13.51 4.24 -6.92
CA LYS A 154 12.22 4.70 -6.36
C LYS A 154 11.31 5.16 -7.52
N PRO A 155 10.13 4.54 -7.74
CA PRO A 155 9.15 5.13 -8.65
C PRO A 155 8.51 6.33 -7.94
N GLN A 156 8.80 7.55 -8.42
CA GLN A 156 8.02 8.74 -8.08
C GLN A 156 6.68 8.66 -8.83
N THR A 157 5.66 8.15 -8.17
CA THR A 157 4.28 8.27 -8.65
C THR A 157 3.79 9.69 -8.40
N LYS A 158 3.54 10.44 -9.47
CA LYS A 158 2.90 11.77 -9.44
C LYS A 158 1.52 11.64 -8.78
N ARG A 159 1.42 12.02 -7.50
CA ARG A 159 0.19 11.94 -6.73
C ARG A 159 -0.63 13.23 -6.94
N LYS A 160 -1.83 13.10 -7.52
CA LYS A 160 -2.78 14.21 -7.71
C LYS A 160 -3.45 14.52 -6.37
N ARG A 161 -3.09 15.64 -5.73
CA ARG A 161 -3.68 16.08 -4.46
C ARG A 161 -4.96 16.89 -4.69
N ARG A 162 -5.93 16.79 -3.77
CA ARG A 162 -7.22 17.49 -3.82
C ARG A 162 -7.28 18.54 -2.71
N ARG A 163 -7.59 19.78 -3.08
CA ARG A 163 -7.92 20.87 -2.17
C ARG A 163 -9.42 20.79 -1.89
N LEU A 164 -9.83 20.75 -0.62
CA LEU A 164 -11.24 20.69 -0.24
C LEU A 164 -11.71 22.09 0.18
N ILE A 165 -12.90 22.48 -0.27
CA ILE A 165 -13.57 23.72 0.15
C ILE A 165 -14.46 23.36 1.35
N LEU A 166 -14.33 24.10 2.45
CA LEU A 166 -15.21 24.01 3.59
C LEU A 166 -16.48 24.81 3.27
N SER A 167 -17.56 24.15 2.86
CA SER A 167 -18.86 24.81 2.78
C SER A 167 -19.40 25.01 4.20
N SER A 168 -19.31 26.24 4.72
CA SER A 168 -19.98 26.65 5.93
C SER A 168 -21.48 26.79 5.67
N SER A 169 -22.29 25.84 6.15
CA SER A 169 -23.75 25.97 6.17
C SER A 169 -24.12 26.98 7.26
N SER A 170 -24.36 28.24 6.88
CA SER A 170 -24.99 29.22 7.76
C SER A 170 -26.49 28.95 7.81
N SER A 171 -26.99 28.35 8.89
CA SER A 171 -28.42 28.36 9.20
C SER A 171 -28.77 29.71 9.82
N SER A 172 -29.33 30.60 9.01
CA SER A 172 -29.97 31.82 9.50
C SER A 172 -31.37 31.46 9.99
N ASP A 173 -31.53 31.36 11.31
CA ASP A 173 -32.84 31.44 11.97
C ASP A 173 -33.18 32.92 12.09
N GLU A 174 -34.11 33.41 11.26
CA GLU A 174 -34.77 34.70 11.47
C GLU A 174 -35.91 34.51 12.45
N SER A 175 -35.93 35.36 13.49
CA SER A 175 -37.01 35.50 14.47
C SER A 175 -38.07 36.48 14.01
#